data_AF-A0A1Q7XW38-F1
#
_entry.id   AF-A0A1Q7XW38-F1
#
_cell.length_a   1.000
_cell.length_b   1.000
_cell.length_c   1.000
_cell.angle_alpha   90.00
_cell.angle_beta   90.00
_cell.angle_gamma   90.00
#
_symmetry.space_group_name_H-M   'P 1'
#
loop_
_entity.id
_entity.type
_entity.pdbx_description
1 polymer ?
#
loop_
_entity_poly.entity_id
_entity_poly.type
_entity_poly.pdbx_seq_one_letter_code
_entity_poly.pdbx_strand_id
1 'polypeptide(L)'
;MRWKTAALLLLVLSASALAAPRVETIGPCTDSDVADAVKKALAPQGYRVTLDDGSTVNLWPPAQIQTTAKTREDATYPLAPSLFFGVIHFAKNARDARGNAISPGTYNLRYELQPSDGNHLGTSPTPDFLLLVPAAADTNPAESYSFDQLIHLSEQVTSKKHPAVFNLAPADAKQFPSVVTDSGDHTILFFRVKTQSGELPLALVVKGTTEE
;
A
#
# COMPACT_ATOMS: atom_id res chain seq x y z
N MET A 1 17.92 55.14 -41.82
CA MET A 1 18.55 53.88 -42.27
C MET A 1 18.47 52.88 -41.12
N ARG A 2 17.73 51.80 -41.36
CA ARG A 2 17.28 50.67 -40.53
C ARG A 2 18.07 50.33 -39.23
N TRP A 3 17.38 50.43 -38.09
CA TRP A 3 17.72 49.70 -36.86
C TRP A 3 17.37 48.21 -37.02
N LYS A 4 18.31 47.31 -36.69
CA LYS A 4 18.07 45.88 -36.59
C LYS A 4 18.01 45.50 -35.12
N THR A 5 16.81 45.36 -34.57
CA THR A 5 16.58 44.70 -33.29
C THR A 5 16.67 43.19 -33.51
N ALA A 6 17.72 42.56 -32.99
CA ALA A 6 17.81 41.10 -32.91
C ALA A 6 17.03 40.64 -31.67
N ALA A 7 15.91 39.95 -31.87
CA ALA A 7 15.19 39.29 -30.80
C ALA A 7 15.85 37.93 -30.54
N LEU A 8 16.44 37.77 -29.35
CA LEU A 8 16.97 36.50 -28.86
C LEU A 8 15.81 35.73 -28.21
N LEU A 9 15.28 34.71 -28.89
CA LEU A 9 14.36 33.74 -28.27
C LEU A 9 15.17 32.84 -27.33
N LEU A 10 15.03 33.02 -26.02
CA LEU A 10 15.44 32.03 -25.03
C LEU A 10 14.37 30.92 -24.99
N LEU A 11 14.73 29.75 -25.51
CA LEU A 11 13.95 28.52 -25.34
C LEU A 11 14.25 27.96 -23.94
N VAL A 12 13.38 28.25 -22.96
CA VAL A 12 13.47 27.62 -21.63
C VAL A 12 12.93 26.19 -21.75
N LEU A 13 13.83 25.22 -21.94
CA LEU A 13 13.48 23.81 -21.72
C LEU A 13 13.25 23.60 -20.24
N SER A 14 11.98 23.61 -19.82
CA SER A 14 11.58 23.11 -18.50
C SER A 14 11.64 21.59 -18.53
N ALA A 15 12.82 21.03 -18.23
CA ALA A 15 12.92 19.62 -17.88
C ALA A 15 12.22 19.44 -16.54
N SER A 16 10.98 18.94 -16.56
CA SER A 16 10.32 18.46 -15.34
C SER A 16 11.13 17.28 -14.83
N ALA A 17 12.06 17.53 -13.91
CA ALA A 17 12.65 16.44 -13.12
C ALA A 17 11.49 15.77 -12.38
N LEU A 18 11.23 14.50 -12.68
CA LEU A 18 10.31 13.69 -11.87
C LEU A 18 10.84 13.73 -10.43
N ALA A 19 10.01 14.23 -9.51
CA ALA A 19 10.38 14.31 -8.11
C ALA A 19 10.49 12.87 -7.56
N ALA A 20 11.54 12.58 -6.80
CA ALA A 20 11.62 11.31 -6.09
C ALA A 20 10.41 11.15 -5.15
N PRO A 21 9.91 9.92 -4.93
CA PRO A 21 8.84 9.71 -3.97
C PRO A 21 9.28 10.17 -2.58
N ARG A 22 8.34 10.71 -1.82
CA ARG A 22 8.59 11.16 -0.43
C ARG A 22 7.46 10.74 0.48
N VAL A 23 7.78 10.57 1.76
CA VAL A 23 6.80 10.25 2.79
C VAL A 23 6.77 11.34 3.86
N GLU A 24 5.57 11.71 4.29
CA GLU A 24 5.33 12.58 5.43
C GLU A 24 4.32 11.95 6.40
N THR A 25 4.42 12.28 7.68
CA THR A 25 3.42 11.88 8.67
C THR A 25 2.20 12.80 8.58
N ILE A 26 1.00 12.22 8.61
CA ILE A 26 -0.27 12.93 8.59
C ILE A 26 -1.09 12.61 9.84
N GLY A 27 -2.14 13.40 10.08
CA GLY A 27 -3.08 13.19 11.19
C GLY A 27 -3.92 11.90 11.07
N PRO A 28 -4.90 11.72 11.96
CA PRO A 28 -5.76 10.53 11.98
C PRO A 28 -6.62 10.43 10.71
N CYS A 29 -7.12 9.23 10.42
CA CYS A 29 -8.08 9.03 9.33
C CYS A 29 -9.41 9.72 9.66
N THR A 30 -9.80 10.69 8.85
CA THR A 30 -11.07 11.45 9.00
C THR A 30 -12.06 11.17 7.88
N ASP A 31 -11.81 10.13 7.08
CA ASP A 31 -12.67 9.79 5.95
C ASP A 31 -14.04 9.31 6.45
N SER A 32 -15.11 9.86 5.87
CA SER A 32 -16.49 9.51 6.20
C SER A 32 -16.88 8.11 5.74
N ASP A 33 -16.18 7.57 4.73
CA ASP A 33 -16.47 6.25 4.18
C ASP A 33 -15.93 5.12 5.08
N VAL A 34 -15.11 5.47 6.08
CA VAL A 34 -14.52 4.53 7.04
C VAL A 34 -15.37 4.48 8.32
N ALA A 35 -15.81 3.28 8.67
CA ALA A 35 -16.60 3.03 9.88
C ALA A 35 -15.87 3.48 11.16
N ASP A 36 -16.62 3.94 12.16
CA ASP A 36 -16.06 4.44 13.42
C ASP A 36 -15.27 3.37 14.18
N ALA A 37 -15.69 2.11 14.12
CA ALA A 37 -14.95 0.99 14.72
C ALA A 37 -13.57 0.81 14.07
N VAL A 38 -13.49 0.95 12.74
CA VAL A 38 -12.24 0.91 11.99
C VAL A 38 -11.36 2.09 12.36
N LYS A 39 -11.87 3.33 12.34
CA LYS A 39 -11.10 4.54 12.73
C LYS A 39 -10.52 4.43 14.15
N LYS A 40 -11.27 3.87 15.10
CA LYS A 40 -10.81 3.62 16.48
C LYS A 40 -9.67 2.60 16.59
N ALA A 41 -9.57 1.68 15.64
CA ALA A 41 -8.51 0.67 15.59
C ALA A 41 -7.22 1.19 14.93
N LEU A 42 -7.24 2.36 14.30
CA LEU A 42 -6.09 2.97 13.63
C LEU A 42 -5.16 3.69 14.60
N ALA A 43 -3.89 3.77 14.22
CA ALA A 43 -2.93 4.64 14.87
C ALA A 43 -3.40 6.12 14.79
N PRO A 44 -2.99 6.97 15.76
CA PRO A 44 -3.38 8.39 15.76
C PRO A 44 -2.80 9.20 14.59
N GLN A 45 -1.86 8.63 13.85
CA GLN A 45 -1.19 9.24 12.71
C GLN A 45 -1.13 8.24 11.55
N GLY A 46 -1.14 8.76 10.33
CA GLY A 46 -0.87 8.00 9.10
C GLY A 46 0.39 8.48 8.39
N TYR A 47 0.62 7.92 7.21
CA TYR A 47 1.70 8.27 6.29
C TYR A 47 1.11 8.69 4.96
N ARG A 48 1.54 9.82 4.42
CA ARG A 48 1.28 10.21 3.03
C ARG A 48 2.53 9.97 2.21
N VAL A 49 2.44 9.07 1.24
CA VAL A 49 3.43 8.92 0.18
C VAL A 49 3.01 9.83 -0.97
N THR A 50 3.86 10.77 -1.36
CA THR A 50 3.73 11.44 -2.66
C THR A 50 4.57 10.69 -3.67
N LEU A 51 3.93 10.21 -4.73
CA LEU A 51 4.56 9.47 -5.82
C LEU A 51 5.28 10.41 -6.79
N ASP A 52 6.04 9.82 -7.70
CA ASP A 52 6.80 10.49 -8.76
C ASP A 52 5.93 11.35 -9.70
N ASP A 53 4.68 10.93 -9.93
CA ASP A 53 3.67 11.65 -10.72
C ASP A 53 2.93 12.74 -9.92
N GLY A 54 3.31 12.95 -8.65
CA GLY A 54 2.72 13.91 -7.72
C GLY A 54 1.38 13.47 -7.10
N SER A 55 0.84 12.30 -7.46
CA SER A 55 -0.31 11.73 -6.77
C SER A 55 0.06 11.23 -5.38
N THR A 56 -0.93 11.02 -4.52
CA THR A 56 -0.70 10.64 -3.12
C THR A 56 -1.40 9.35 -2.76
N VAL A 57 -0.70 8.52 -1.99
CA VAL A 57 -1.23 7.34 -1.31
C VAL A 57 -1.11 7.59 0.19
N ASN A 58 -2.24 7.60 0.91
CA ASN A 58 -2.24 7.75 2.36
C ASN A 58 -2.47 6.38 2.99
N LEU A 59 -1.64 6.00 3.97
CA LEU A 59 -1.78 4.79 4.77
C LEU A 59 -2.00 5.18 6.22
N TRP A 60 -3.07 4.68 6.84
CA TRP A 60 -3.25 4.70 8.28
C TRP A 60 -3.09 3.26 8.80
N PRO A 61 -1.97 2.94 9.48
CA PRO A 61 -1.78 1.60 10.04
C PRO A 61 -2.68 1.38 11.27
N PRO A 62 -2.88 0.13 11.70
CA PRO A 62 -3.55 -0.16 12.97
C PRO A 62 -2.72 0.38 14.14
N ALA A 63 -3.39 0.74 15.23
CA ALA A 63 -2.74 1.24 16.45
C ALA A 63 -1.81 0.19 17.07
N GLN A 64 -2.19 -1.09 16.93
CA GLN A 64 -1.44 -2.26 17.36
C GLN A 64 -1.87 -3.48 16.56
N ILE A 65 -0.93 -4.38 16.27
CA ILE A 65 -1.19 -5.71 15.69
C ILE A 65 -0.82 -6.80 16.70
N GLN A 66 -1.59 -7.88 16.71
CA GLN A 66 -1.21 -9.10 17.42
C GLN A 66 -0.38 -10.00 16.50
N THR A 67 0.88 -10.23 16.84
CA THR A 67 1.71 -11.23 16.16
C THR A 67 1.42 -12.63 16.68
N THR A 68 1.62 -13.64 15.84
CA THR A 68 1.43 -15.07 16.17
C THR A 68 2.68 -15.88 15.82
N ALA A 69 2.66 -17.19 16.05
CA ALA A 69 3.59 -18.05 15.32
C ALA A 69 3.32 -17.92 13.81
N LYS A 70 4.36 -18.04 12.97
CA LYS A 70 4.19 -18.10 11.52
C LYS A 70 3.31 -19.31 11.17
N THR A 71 2.28 -19.09 10.38
CA THR A 71 1.39 -20.15 9.89
C THR A 71 2.04 -20.98 8.77
N ARG A 72 3.10 -20.44 8.15
CA ARG A 72 3.89 -21.08 7.08
C ARG A 72 5.36 -20.69 7.20
N GLU A 73 6.28 -21.60 6.86
CA GLU A 73 7.73 -21.40 7.04
C GLU A 73 8.32 -20.29 6.16
N ASP A 74 7.82 -20.17 4.94
CA ASP A 74 8.20 -19.16 3.94
C ASP A 74 7.55 -17.78 4.16
N ALA A 75 6.60 -17.65 5.10
CA ALA A 75 6.03 -16.35 5.45
C ALA A 75 7.11 -15.44 6.04
N THR A 76 7.15 -14.18 5.63
CA THR A 76 8.09 -13.19 6.17
C THR A 76 7.65 -12.76 7.56
N TYR A 77 6.36 -12.44 7.70
CA TYR A 77 5.80 -11.82 8.90
C TYR A 77 5.06 -12.82 9.80
N PRO A 78 5.17 -12.69 11.14
CA PRO A 78 4.48 -13.54 12.10
C PRO A 78 3.02 -13.11 12.30
N LEU A 79 2.21 -13.17 11.23
CA LEU A 79 0.84 -12.65 11.18
C LEU A 79 -0.16 -13.73 10.81
N ALA A 80 -1.35 -13.64 11.40
CA ALA A 80 -2.46 -14.52 11.04
C ALA A 80 -3.17 -14.01 9.77
N PRO A 81 -3.57 -14.91 8.85
CA PRO A 81 -4.49 -14.60 7.75
C PRO A 81 -5.73 -13.82 8.19
N SER A 82 -6.26 -12.99 7.31
CA SER A 82 -7.44 -12.12 7.52
C SER A 82 -7.28 -10.99 8.55
N LEU A 83 -6.08 -10.83 9.12
CA LEU A 83 -5.81 -9.78 10.09
C LEU A 83 -6.06 -8.39 9.48
N PHE A 84 -6.83 -7.54 10.18
CA PHE A 84 -6.99 -6.13 9.84
C PHE A 84 -5.65 -5.39 9.88
N PHE A 85 -5.34 -4.69 8.80
CA PHE A 85 -4.04 -4.06 8.57
C PHE A 85 -4.11 -2.56 8.29
N GLY A 86 -5.24 -1.94 8.64
CA GLY A 86 -5.40 -0.50 8.52
C GLY A 86 -6.19 -0.08 7.29
N VAL A 87 -6.01 1.19 6.91
CA VAL A 87 -6.77 1.86 5.84
C VAL A 87 -5.81 2.52 4.87
N ILE A 88 -6.10 2.41 3.58
CA ILE A 88 -5.36 3.08 2.51
C ILE A 88 -6.29 3.95 1.67
N HIS A 89 -5.80 5.11 1.25
CA HIS A 89 -6.50 6.03 0.36
C HIS A 89 -5.66 6.38 -0.85
N PHE A 90 -6.24 6.26 -2.04
CA PHE A 90 -5.63 6.65 -3.30
C PHE A 90 -6.28 7.92 -3.84
N ALA A 91 -5.49 8.98 -4.04
CA ALA A 91 -5.99 10.26 -4.58
C ALA A 91 -6.29 10.21 -6.09
N LYS A 92 -5.77 9.19 -6.80
CA LYS A 92 -5.98 8.93 -8.23
C LYS A 92 -6.07 7.42 -8.46
N ASN A 93 -6.35 7.02 -9.71
CA ASN A 93 -6.32 5.62 -10.12
C ASN A 93 -4.96 5.00 -9.75
N ALA A 94 -5.00 3.84 -9.12
CA ALA A 94 -3.83 3.06 -8.76
C ALA A 94 -3.82 1.73 -9.52
N ARG A 95 -2.78 0.92 -9.29
CA ARG A 95 -2.71 -0.46 -9.76
C ARG A 95 -2.27 -1.37 -8.62
N ASP A 96 -2.84 -2.57 -8.59
CA ASP A 96 -2.37 -3.63 -7.70
C ASP A 96 -1.07 -4.28 -8.24
N ALA A 97 -0.49 -5.22 -7.49
CA ALA A 97 0.73 -5.91 -7.89
C ALA A 97 0.58 -6.71 -9.20
N ARG A 98 -0.66 -7.02 -9.62
CA ARG A 98 -0.98 -7.71 -10.88
C ARG A 98 -1.31 -6.75 -12.02
N GLY A 99 -1.16 -5.44 -11.80
CA GLY A 99 -1.46 -4.41 -12.77
C GLY A 99 -2.95 -4.13 -12.96
N ASN A 100 -3.86 -4.73 -12.17
CA ASN A 100 -5.29 -4.41 -12.24
C ASN A 100 -5.53 -2.97 -11.78
N ALA A 101 -6.42 -2.27 -12.48
CA ALA A 101 -6.78 -0.90 -12.11
C ALA A 101 -7.58 -0.88 -10.81
N ILE A 102 -7.23 0.07 -9.94
CA ILE A 102 -7.96 0.40 -8.71
C ILE A 102 -8.46 1.83 -8.85
N SER A 103 -9.75 2.04 -8.57
CA SER A 103 -10.34 3.38 -8.59
C SER A 103 -9.82 4.25 -7.44
N PRO A 104 -9.85 5.58 -7.54
CA PRO A 104 -9.51 6.44 -6.42
C PRO A 104 -10.53 6.23 -5.30
N GLY A 105 -10.08 6.34 -4.05
CA GLY A 105 -10.94 6.11 -2.90
C GLY A 105 -10.21 5.45 -1.74
N THR A 106 -11.00 5.08 -0.74
CA THR A 106 -10.53 4.56 0.54
C THR A 106 -10.94 3.10 0.71
N TYR A 107 -9.97 2.30 1.16
CA TYR A 107 -10.08 0.85 1.28
C TYR A 107 -9.50 0.39 2.61
N ASN A 108 -10.06 -0.68 3.16
CA ASN A 108 -9.41 -1.40 4.26
C ASN A 108 -8.37 -2.35 3.71
N LEU A 109 -7.37 -2.67 4.54
CA LEU A 109 -6.33 -3.64 4.25
C LEU A 109 -6.50 -4.87 5.15
N ARG A 110 -6.38 -6.06 4.55
CA ARG A 110 -6.40 -7.34 5.26
C ARG A 110 -5.19 -8.17 4.85
N TYR A 111 -4.44 -8.69 5.80
CA TYR A 111 -3.29 -9.53 5.52
C TYR A 111 -3.71 -10.92 5.04
N GLU A 112 -3.04 -11.44 4.03
CA GLU A 112 -3.20 -12.82 3.57
C GLU A 112 -1.91 -13.36 2.97
N LEU A 113 -1.77 -14.68 2.95
CA LEU A 113 -0.69 -15.38 2.28
C LEU A 113 -1.11 -15.81 0.88
N GLN A 114 -0.24 -15.53 -0.10
CA GLN A 114 -0.38 -16.08 -1.44
C GLN A 114 -0.40 -17.63 -1.39
N PRO A 115 -1.29 -18.29 -2.15
CA PRO A 115 -1.33 -19.75 -2.21
C PRO A 115 0.02 -20.36 -2.60
N SER A 116 0.40 -21.47 -1.97
CA SER A 116 1.62 -22.21 -2.29
C SER A 116 1.31 -23.32 -3.31
N ASP A 117 0.89 -22.92 -4.51
CA ASP A 117 0.64 -23.84 -5.62
C ASP A 117 1.50 -23.50 -6.85
N GLY A 118 1.50 -24.38 -7.85
CA GLY A 118 2.33 -24.21 -9.05
C GLY A 118 2.01 -22.97 -9.90
N ASN A 119 0.86 -22.33 -9.71
CA ASN A 119 0.46 -21.13 -10.46
C ASN A 119 0.92 -19.83 -9.78
N HIS A 120 1.33 -19.89 -8.51
CA HIS A 120 1.75 -18.71 -7.74
C HIS A 120 3.25 -18.70 -7.44
N LEU A 121 3.91 -19.85 -7.55
CA LEU A 121 5.34 -19.98 -7.26
C LEU A 121 6.18 -19.06 -8.16
N GLY A 122 6.98 -18.19 -7.55
CA GLY A 122 7.89 -17.28 -8.25
C GLY A 122 7.27 -15.96 -8.71
N THR A 123 5.96 -15.77 -8.55
CA THR A 123 5.27 -14.51 -8.91
C THR A 123 5.53 -13.36 -7.95
N SER A 124 6.19 -13.62 -6.81
CA SER A 124 6.52 -12.62 -5.81
C SER A 124 7.73 -13.06 -4.98
N PRO A 125 8.60 -12.14 -4.51
CA PRO A 125 9.70 -12.46 -3.60
C PRO A 125 9.24 -13.01 -2.25
N THR A 126 8.05 -12.60 -1.77
CA THR A 126 7.45 -13.05 -0.52
C THR A 126 6.00 -13.47 -0.72
N PRO A 127 5.47 -14.37 0.11
CA PRO A 127 4.06 -14.72 0.04
C PRO A 127 3.14 -13.77 0.80
N ASP A 128 3.69 -12.77 1.48
CA ASP A 128 2.98 -11.84 2.35
C ASP A 128 2.30 -10.74 1.51
N PHE A 129 0.96 -10.67 1.56
CA PHE A 129 0.19 -9.65 0.84
C PHE A 129 -0.82 -8.95 1.75
N LEU A 130 -1.16 -7.72 1.37
CA LEU A 130 -2.35 -7.03 1.82
C LEU A 130 -3.38 -7.02 0.69
N LEU A 131 -4.61 -7.40 1.02
CA LEU A 131 -5.76 -7.34 0.13
C LEU A 131 -6.55 -6.08 0.43
N LEU A 132 -6.89 -5.33 -0.63
CA LEU A 132 -7.86 -4.24 -0.50
C LEU A 132 -9.25 -4.83 -0.33
N VAL A 133 -10.02 -4.26 0.60
CA VAL A 133 -11.44 -4.54 0.79
C VAL A 133 -12.20 -3.20 0.76
N PRO A 134 -13.37 -3.10 0.08
CA PRO A 134 -14.15 -1.86 0.13
C PRO A 134 -14.48 -1.49 1.58
N ALA A 135 -14.21 -0.24 1.97
CA ALA A 135 -14.37 0.19 3.37
C ALA A 135 -15.80 -0.03 3.90
N ALA A 136 -16.82 0.10 3.03
CA ALA A 136 -18.21 -0.15 3.37
C ALA A 136 -18.55 -1.64 3.61
N ALA A 137 -17.75 -2.57 3.08
CA ALA A 137 -17.97 -4.02 3.21
C ALA A 137 -17.19 -4.62 4.39
N ASP A 138 -16.21 -3.90 4.95
CA ASP A 138 -15.39 -4.32 6.09
C ASP A 138 -15.47 -3.27 7.21
N THR A 139 -16.50 -3.38 8.06
CA THR A 139 -16.80 -2.37 9.08
C THR A 139 -16.33 -2.75 10.48
N ASN A 140 -15.87 -3.99 10.68
CA ASN A 140 -15.43 -4.53 11.96
C ASN A 140 -13.97 -5.01 11.87
N PRO A 141 -12.99 -4.26 12.42
CA PRO A 141 -11.59 -4.65 12.36
C PRO A 141 -11.28 -5.95 13.14
N ALA A 142 -12.16 -6.39 14.03
CA ALA A 142 -12.01 -7.65 14.77
C ALA A 142 -12.61 -8.86 14.03
N GLU A 143 -13.33 -8.66 12.92
CA GLU A 143 -13.86 -9.75 12.10
C GLU A 143 -12.71 -10.56 11.49
N SER A 144 -12.85 -11.88 11.44
CA SER A 144 -11.92 -12.77 10.74
C SER A 144 -12.68 -13.54 9.68
N TYR A 145 -12.33 -13.30 8.43
CA TYR A 145 -12.90 -13.97 7.28
C TYR A 145 -12.14 -15.26 6.96
N SER A 146 -12.82 -16.25 6.40
CA SER A 146 -12.13 -17.34 5.70
C SER A 146 -11.39 -16.80 4.47
N PHE A 147 -10.47 -17.60 3.94
CA PHE A 147 -9.76 -17.28 2.69
C PHE A 147 -10.75 -16.91 1.57
N ASP A 148 -11.70 -17.80 1.25
CA ASP A 148 -12.68 -17.56 0.17
C ASP A 148 -13.53 -16.31 0.40
N GLN A 149 -13.91 -16.03 1.64
CA GLN A 149 -14.68 -14.83 1.99
C GLN A 149 -13.84 -13.56 1.75
N LEU A 150 -12.56 -13.57 2.16
CA LEU A 150 -11.68 -12.43 1.97
C LEU A 150 -11.36 -12.18 0.49
N ILE A 151 -11.13 -13.25 -0.28
CA ILE A 151 -10.96 -13.16 -1.73
C ILE A 151 -12.19 -12.52 -2.35
N HIS A 152 -13.40 -13.01 -2.04
CA HIS A 152 -14.63 -12.47 -2.60
C HIS A 152 -14.87 -10.99 -2.25
N LEU A 153 -14.53 -10.58 -1.03
CA LEU A 153 -14.56 -9.17 -0.63
C LEU A 153 -13.58 -8.32 -1.45
N SER A 154 -12.37 -8.83 -1.69
CA SER A 154 -11.33 -8.11 -2.42
C SER A 154 -11.58 -8.01 -3.92
N GLU A 155 -12.22 -9.02 -4.52
CA GLU A 155 -12.66 -9.01 -5.93
C GLU A 155 -13.55 -7.80 -6.26
N GLN A 156 -14.32 -7.30 -5.28
CA GLN A 156 -15.20 -6.14 -5.44
C GLN A 156 -14.42 -4.86 -5.76
N VAL A 157 -13.13 -4.77 -5.41
CA VAL A 157 -12.30 -3.58 -5.65
C VAL A 157 -11.94 -3.43 -7.12
N THR A 158 -11.59 -4.52 -7.80
CA THR A 158 -11.16 -4.51 -9.22
C THR A 158 -12.24 -4.98 -10.19
N SER A 159 -13.33 -5.56 -9.68
CA SER A 159 -14.33 -6.28 -10.48
C SER A 159 -13.72 -7.40 -11.34
N LYS A 160 -12.62 -8.01 -10.87
CA LYS A 160 -11.96 -9.19 -11.46
C LYS A 160 -12.18 -10.40 -10.57
N LYS A 161 -11.94 -11.61 -11.11
CA LYS A 161 -11.94 -12.88 -10.37
C LYS A 161 -10.66 -13.11 -9.55
N HIS A 162 -9.98 -12.03 -9.20
CA HIS A 162 -8.74 -12.05 -8.44
C HIS A 162 -8.77 -10.92 -7.43
N PRO A 163 -8.21 -11.13 -6.23
CA PRO A 163 -8.15 -10.09 -5.21
C PRO A 163 -7.26 -8.92 -5.65
N ALA A 164 -7.55 -7.73 -5.13
CA ALA A 164 -6.72 -6.54 -5.27
C ALA A 164 -5.54 -6.63 -4.28
N VAL A 165 -4.35 -6.96 -4.76
CA VAL A 165 -3.22 -7.37 -3.91
C VAL A 165 -2.06 -6.38 -3.89
N PHE A 166 -1.51 -6.14 -2.72
CA PHE A 166 -0.32 -5.30 -2.49
C PHE A 166 0.73 -6.11 -1.72
N ASN A 167 1.97 -6.11 -2.21
CA ASN A 167 3.02 -6.96 -1.67
C ASN A 167 3.61 -6.37 -0.37
N LEU A 168 3.85 -7.22 0.62
CA LEU A 168 4.67 -6.90 1.78
C LEU A 168 6.08 -7.47 1.56
N ALA A 169 6.99 -6.60 1.13
CA ALA A 169 8.40 -6.95 1.02
C ALA A 169 9.04 -7.10 2.40
N PRO A 170 10.23 -7.72 2.53
CA PRO A 170 11.01 -7.70 3.77
C PRO A 170 11.37 -6.26 4.18
N ALA A 171 11.19 -5.93 5.46
CA ALA A 171 11.50 -4.59 5.97
C ALA A 171 12.98 -4.45 6.36
N ASP A 172 13.84 -4.07 5.41
CA ASP A 172 15.30 -3.95 5.57
C ASP A 172 15.80 -2.49 5.72
N ALA A 173 14.89 -1.52 5.72
CA ALA A 173 15.23 -0.11 5.92
C ALA A 173 15.81 0.17 7.32
N LYS A 174 16.67 1.20 7.40
CA LYS A 174 17.24 1.70 8.66
C LYS A 174 16.45 2.85 9.27
N GLN A 175 15.70 3.57 8.45
CA GLN A 175 14.95 4.78 8.83
C GLN A 175 13.47 4.57 8.57
N PHE A 176 12.64 5.03 9.51
CA PHE A 176 11.18 4.91 9.44
C PHE A 176 10.52 6.20 9.96
N PRO A 177 9.45 6.69 9.32
CA PRO A 177 8.99 6.24 8.00
C PRO A 177 10.02 6.61 6.92
N SER A 178 10.11 5.80 5.88
CA SER A 178 10.87 6.13 4.67
C SER A 178 10.17 5.57 3.44
N VAL A 179 10.51 6.10 2.27
CA VAL A 179 10.05 5.57 0.99
C VAL A 179 11.24 5.48 0.04
N VAL A 180 11.30 4.40 -0.73
CA VAL A 180 12.33 4.20 -1.76
C VAL A 180 11.67 3.74 -3.05
N THR A 181 12.37 3.93 -4.16
CA THR A 181 12.11 3.20 -5.40
C THR A 181 13.22 2.16 -5.56
N ASP A 182 12.86 0.89 -5.73
CA ASP A 182 13.84 -0.18 -5.98
C ASP A 182 14.21 -0.29 -7.47
N SER A 183 15.04 -1.27 -7.84
CA SER A 183 15.45 -1.49 -9.23
C SER A 183 14.37 -2.07 -10.14
N GLY A 184 13.24 -2.53 -9.58
CA GLY A 184 12.07 -3.03 -10.32
C GLY A 184 10.97 -1.96 -10.45
N ASP A 185 11.30 -0.69 -10.22
CA ASP A 185 10.37 0.44 -10.20
C ASP A 185 9.24 0.32 -9.15
N HIS A 186 9.46 -0.47 -8.09
CA HIS A 186 8.54 -0.52 -6.96
C HIS A 186 8.77 0.68 -6.04
N THR A 187 7.71 1.43 -5.75
CA THR A 187 7.73 2.41 -4.65
C THR A 187 7.33 1.72 -3.35
N ILE A 188 8.23 1.66 -2.38
CA ILE A 188 8.08 0.89 -1.15
C ILE A 188 8.04 1.83 0.05
N LEU A 189 6.94 1.80 0.79
CA LEU A 189 6.77 2.51 2.06
C LEU A 189 7.25 1.64 3.21
N PHE A 190 8.25 2.10 3.95
CA PHE A 190 8.71 1.48 5.19
C PHE A 190 8.12 2.21 6.40
N PHE A 191 7.48 1.46 7.29
CA PHE A 191 6.87 1.99 8.52
C PHE A 191 6.96 0.98 9.67
N ARG A 192 6.56 1.41 10.87
CA ARG A 192 6.49 0.55 12.05
C ARG A 192 5.07 0.49 12.59
N VAL A 193 4.70 -0.68 13.09
CA VAL A 193 3.44 -0.88 13.81
C VAL A 193 3.74 -1.46 15.18
N LYS A 194 3.01 -1.01 16.20
CA LYS A 194 3.16 -1.55 17.56
C LYS A 194 2.64 -2.98 17.58
N THR A 195 3.29 -3.83 18.38
CA THR A 195 2.86 -5.18 18.69
C THR A 195 2.81 -5.38 20.19
N GLN A 196 2.32 -6.53 20.63
CA GLN A 196 2.38 -6.92 22.05
C GLN A 196 3.82 -7.10 22.58
N SER A 197 4.82 -7.18 21.69
CA SER A 197 6.23 -7.45 22.03
C SER A 197 7.19 -6.33 21.63
N GLY A 198 6.69 -5.18 21.16
CA GLY A 198 7.52 -4.05 20.71
C GLY A 198 6.97 -3.40 19.45
N GLU A 199 7.83 -3.21 18.45
CA GLU A 199 7.45 -2.69 17.13
C GLU A 199 7.84 -3.68 16.04
N LEU A 200 6.96 -3.85 15.05
CA LEU A 200 7.21 -4.64 13.84
C LEU A 200 7.50 -3.67 12.68
N PRO A 201 8.71 -3.69 12.10
CA PRO A 201 8.98 -2.99 10.85
C PRO A 201 8.27 -3.69 9.69
N LEU A 202 7.70 -2.90 8.77
CA LEU A 202 6.93 -3.35 7.63
C LEU A 202 7.35 -2.58 6.39
N ALA A 203 7.27 -3.22 5.22
CA ALA A 203 7.54 -2.62 3.92
C ALA A 203 6.38 -2.94 2.96
N LEU A 204 5.57 -1.93 2.63
CA LEU A 204 4.44 -2.06 1.70
C LEU A 204 4.83 -1.51 0.34
N VAL A 205 4.75 -2.33 -0.71
CA VAL A 205 4.86 -1.87 -2.09
C VAL A 205 3.59 -1.09 -2.43
N VAL A 206 3.65 0.24 -2.47
CA VAL A 206 2.47 1.12 -2.70
C VAL A 206 2.26 1.45 -4.19
N LYS A 207 3.27 1.18 -5.03
CA LYS A 207 3.21 1.28 -6.49
C LYS A 207 4.20 0.29 -7.10
N GLY A 208 3.81 -0.36 -8.18
CA GLY A 208 4.64 -1.30 -8.95
C GLY A 208 3.94 -2.65 -9.10
N THR A 209 4.36 -3.42 -10.10
CA THR A 209 3.78 -4.73 -10.42
C THR A 209 4.82 -5.81 -10.22
N THR A 210 4.42 -6.95 -9.68
CA THR A 210 5.25 -8.14 -9.75
C THR A 210 5.31 -8.62 -11.20
N GLU A 211 6.48 -9.04 -11.68
CA GLU A 211 6.59 -9.66 -13.00
C GLU A 211 5.72 -10.94 -13.03
N GLU A 212 4.82 -11.05 -14.01
CA GLU A 212 4.12 -12.31 -14.37
C GLU A 212 4.94 -13.10 -15.39
#